data_AF-A0A950TER0-F1
#
_entry.id   AF-A0A950TER0-F1
#
_cell.length_a   1.000
_cell.length_b   1.000
_cell.length_c   1.000
_cell.angle_alpha   90.00
_cell.angle_beta   90.00
_cell.angle_gamma   90.00
#
_symmetry.space_group_name_H-M   'P 1'
#
loop_
_entity.id
_entity.type
_entity.pdbx_description
1 polymer ?
#
loop_
_entity_poly.entity_id
_entity_poly.type
_entity_poly.pdbx_seq_one_letter_code
_entity_poly.pdbx_strand_id
1 'polypeptide(L)'
;MIWIGRAAILLGFLAAWQVASGWLIPKMFVSDPVSIGTTIAQWIQDGSLWNHVATSLITLLIGYVIGAAIGIAAGFLLGLMRFADRTLAPFIAAFYGLPKVALLPLFVIFLGIGIASKVALVAVVVAFLLFYNTRDGVRDIDPDLIDSLRLLGATQFEILRKVLFPAALPWIYTGLRVAVGYALTTTVVGEVLSSNRGIGYLIESSAGRFNSAGVFAAVVVLVVLSLIITATLSRMELSSSRWRM
;
A
#
# COMPACT_ATOMS: atom_id res chain seq x y z
N MET A 1 25.31 -22.80 -0.23
CA MET A 1 26.07 -22.09 0.82
C MET A 1 25.33 -20.86 1.38
N ILE A 2 24.86 -19.92 0.53
CA ILE A 2 24.17 -18.69 0.98
C ILE A 2 22.89 -18.96 1.79
N TRP A 3 22.07 -19.93 1.39
CA TRP A 3 20.83 -20.29 2.10
C TRP A 3 21.07 -20.85 3.51
N ILE A 4 22.13 -21.62 3.68
CA ILE A 4 22.53 -22.19 4.98
C ILE A 4 23.00 -21.07 5.91
N GLY A 5 23.81 -20.14 5.40
CA GLY A 5 24.22 -18.95 6.18
C GLY A 5 23.04 -18.09 6.61
N ARG A 6 22.07 -17.86 5.71
CA ARG A 6 20.83 -17.12 6.03
C ARG A 6 20.00 -17.81 7.11
N ALA A 7 19.82 -19.13 6.99
CA ALA A 7 19.10 -19.92 7.98
C ALA A 7 19.82 -19.90 9.34
N ALA A 8 21.15 -20.03 9.36
CA ALA A 8 21.94 -19.99 10.59
C ALA A 8 21.85 -18.63 11.30
N ILE A 9 21.90 -17.52 10.56
CA ILE A 9 21.74 -16.17 11.13
C ILE A 9 20.33 -16.00 11.73
N LEU A 10 19.30 -16.44 11.00
CA LEU A 10 17.91 -16.34 11.48
C LEU A 10 17.67 -17.19 12.73
N LEU A 11 18.14 -18.44 12.72
CA LEU A 11 18.03 -19.34 13.88
C LEU A 11 18.83 -18.81 15.07
N GLY A 12 20.04 -18.30 14.84
CA GLY A 12 20.86 -17.67 15.88
C GLY A 12 20.18 -16.45 16.50
N PHE A 13 19.56 -15.59 15.68
CA PHE A 13 18.78 -14.46 16.14
C PHE A 13 17.56 -14.88 16.97
N LEU A 14 16.79 -15.86 16.49
CA LEU A 14 15.60 -16.37 17.21
C LEU A 14 15.98 -17.02 18.53
N ALA A 15 17.07 -17.81 18.57
CA ALA A 15 17.57 -18.42 19.79
C ALA A 15 18.06 -17.35 20.79
N ALA A 16 18.82 -16.36 20.32
CA ALA A 16 19.26 -15.24 21.15
C ALA A 16 18.08 -14.45 21.73
N TRP A 17 17.04 -14.21 20.92
CA TRP A 17 15.81 -13.55 21.38
C TRP A 17 15.08 -14.40 22.44
N GLN A 18 14.87 -15.69 22.19
CA GLN A 18 14.22 -16.60 23.14
C GLN A 18 14.94 -16.62 24.50
N VAL A 19 16.28 -16.61 24.51
CA VAL A 19 17.08 -16.62 25.74
C VAL A 19 17.05 -15.24 26.43
N ALA A 20 17.13 -14.16 25.66
CA ALA A 20 17.08 -12.80 26.21
C ALA A 20 15.69 -12.47 26.80
N SER A 21 14.61 -13.01 26.21
CA SER A 21 13.25 -12.85 26.70
C SER A 21 13.02 -13.63 28.01
N GLY A 22 12.87 -12.90 29.11
CA GLY A 22 12.69 -13.47 30.45
C GLY A 22 13.95 -13.46 31.32
N TRP A 23 15.15 -13.42 30.74
CA TRP A 23 16.40 -13.28 31.50
C TRP A 23 16.88 -11.83 31.59
N LEU A 24 16.88 -11.10 30.46
CA LEU A 24 17.36 -9.73 30.36
C LEU A 24 16.22 -8.71 30.36
N ILE A 25 15.08 -9.05 29.73
CA ILE A 25 13.92 -8.17 29.60
C ILE A 25 12.66 -8.96 29.99
N PRO A 26 11.74 -8.38 30.79
CA PRO A 26 10.49 -9.05 31.13
C PRO A 26 9.72 -9.44 29.87
N LYS A 27 9.20 -10.68 29.84
CA LYS A 27 8.44 -11.23 28.71
C LYS A 27 7.24 -10.37 28.31
N MET A 28 6.71 -9.60 29.26
CA MET A 28 5.65 -8.62 29.03
C MET A 28 6.02 -7.57 27.97
N PHE A 29 7.30 -7.25 27.74
CA PHE A 29 7.69 -6.22 26.77
C PHE A 29 8.12 -6.76 25.42
N VAL A 30 8.75 -7.94 25.38
CA VAL A 30 9.39 -8.46 24.16
C VAL A 30 8.77 -9.78 23.68
N SER A 31 7.89 -10.39 24.48
CA SER A 31 7.41 -11.77 24.28
C SER A 31 8.57 -12.77 24.07
N ASP A 32 8.25 -14.00 23.70
CA ASP A 32 9.21 -14.97 23.21
C ASP A 32 8.72 -15.61 21.89
N PRO A 33 9.64 -15.99 20.97
CA PRO A 33 9.29 -16.61 19.68
C PRO A 33 8.33 -17.81 19.77
N VAL A 34 8.47 -18.65 20.80
CA VAL A 34 7.57 -19.80 21.02
C VAL A 34 6.15 -19.31 21.29
N SER A 35 5.98 -18.37 22.21
CA SER A 35 4.67 -17.78 22.54
C SER A 35 4.02 -17.14 21.32
N ILE A 36 4.79 -16.40 20.51
CA ILE A 36 4.31 -15.82 19.25
C ILE A 36 3.78 -16.92 18.31
N GLY A 37 4.56 -17.99 18.11
CA GLY A 37 4.15 -19.13 17.28
C GLY A 37 2.89 -19.82 17.80
N THR A 38 2.76 -20.01 19.11
CA THR A 38 1.56 -20.60 19.72
C THR A 38 0.32 -19.73 19.53
N THR A 39 0.44 -18.40 19.67
CA THR A 39 -0.68 -17.48 19.45
C THR A 39 -1.14 -17.50 17.99
N ILE A 40 -0.22 -17.53 17.03
CA ILE A 40 -0.56 -17.66 15.61
C ILE A 40 -1.27 -19.00 15.36
N ALA A 41 -0.75 -20.10 15.91
CA ALA A 41 -1.37 -21.42 15.75
C ALA A 41 -2.80 -21.47 16.33
N GLN A 42 -3.03 -20.84 17.48
CA GLN A 42 -4.36 -20.71 18.08
C GLN A 42 -5.31 -19.94 17.16
N TRP A 43 -4.90 -18.78 16.65
CA TRP A 43 -5.74 -17.98 15.72
C TRP A 43 -6.03 -18.67 14.39
N ILE A 44 -5.15 -19.59 13.96
CA ILE A 44 -5.38 -20.42 12.77
C ILE A 44 -6.40 -21.52 13.09
N GLN A 45 -6.25 -22.19 14.24
CA GLN A 45 -7.12 -23.31 14.66
C GLN A 45 -8.54 -22.85 14.96
N ASP A 46 -8.70 -21.69 15.60
CA ASP A 46 -10.02 -21.11 15.90
C ASP A 46 -10.64 -20.36 14.70
N GLY A 47 -9.87 -20.20 13.60
CA GLY A 47 -10.29 -19.55 12.37
C GLY A 47 -10.39 -18.02 12.44
N SER A 48 -10.09 -17.40 13.58
CA SER A 48 -10.18 -15.95 13.77
C SER A 48 -9.21 -15.20 12.85
N LEU A 49 -7.99 -15.75 12.64
CA LEU A 49 -6.96 -15.12 11.82
C LEU A 49 -7.45 -14.80 10.41
N TRP A 50 -8.15 -15.75 9.79
CA TRP A 50 -8.60 -15.64 8.41
C TRP A 50 -9.60 -14.51 8.22
N ASN A 51 -10.47 -14.27 9.20
CA ASN A 51 -11.42 -13.15 9.17
C ASN A 51 -10.69 -11.79 9.24
N HIS A 52 -9.66 -11.69 10.08
CA HIS A 52 -8.84 -10.48 10.18
C HIS A 52 -8.04 -10.24 8.89
N VAL A 53 -7.35 -11.26 8.38
CA VAL A 53 -6.58 -11.19 7.13
C VAL A 53 -7.49 -10.83 5.95
N ALA A 54 -8.65 -11.46 5.83
CA ALA A 54 -9.61 -11.19 4.76
C ALA A 54 -10.13 -9.74 4.82
N THR A 55 -10.45 -9.25 6.02
CA THR A 55 -10.90 -7.85 6.20
C THR A 55 -9.83 -6.86 5.75
N SER A 56 -8.56 -7.09 6.13
CA SER A 56 -7.43 -6.25 5.72
C SER A 56 -7.20 -6.30 4.22
N LEU A 57 -7.24 -7.49 3.62
CA LEU A 57 -7.10 -7.67 2.18
C LEU A 57 -8.21 -6.98 1.39
N ILE A 58 -9.48 -7.13 1.79
CA ILE A 58 -10.62 -6.47 1.15
C ILE A 58 -10.46 -4.95 1.22
N THR A 59 -10.13 -4.43 2.40
CA THR A 59 -9.93 -2.99 2.61
C THR A 59 -8.80 -2.45 1.73
N LEU A 60 -7.67 -3.16 1.70
CA LEU A 60 -6.52 -2.82 0.87
C LEU A 60 -6.88 -2.84 -0.62
N LEU A 61 -7.46 -3.95 -1.12
CA LEU A 61 -7.74 -4.14 -2.54
C LEU A 61 -8.77 -3.14 -3.07
N ILE A 62 -9.89 -2.96 -2.36
CA ILE A 62 -10.93 -2.03 -2.79
C ILE A 62 -10.41 -0.59 -2.75
N GLY A 63 -9.76 -0.19 -1.66
CA GLY A 63 -9.17 1.14 -1.53
C GLY A 63 -8.12 1.40 -2.61
N TYR A 64 -7.25 0.42 -2.87
CA TYR A 64 -6.23 0.50 -3.90
C TYR A 64 -6.82 0.64 -5.30
N VAL A 65 -7.82 -0.17 -5.68
CA VAL A 65 -8.44 -0.11 -7.01
C VAL A 65 -9.17 1.20 -7.23
N ILE A 66 -9.98 1.65 -6.25
CA ILE A 66 -10.71 2.92 -6.34
C ILE A 66 -9.73 4.09 -6.41
N GLY A 67 -8.75 4.12 -5.51
CA GLY A 67 -7.72 5.16 -5.49
C GLY A 67 -6.92 5.18 -6.80
N ALA A 68 -6.55 4.02 -7.31
CA ALA A 68 -5.79 3.92 -8.54
C ALA A 68 -6.56 4.45 -9.75
N ALA A 69 -7.83 4.06 -9.88
CA ALA A 69 -8.69 4.54 -10.96
C ALA A 69 -8.85 6.06 -10.92
N ILE A 70 -9.13 6.63 -9.75
CA ILE A 70 -9.29 8.08 -9.56
C ILE A 70 -7.97 8.81 -9.84
N GLY A 71 -6.87 8.33 -9.26
CA GLY A 71 -5.55 8.94 -9.40
C GLY A 71 -5.04 8.94 -10.84
N ILE A 72 -5.12 7.80 -11.53
CA ILE A 72 -4.70 7.69 -12.94
C ILE A 72 -5.58 8.58 -13.82
N ALA A 73 -6.91 8.54 -13.66
CA ALA A 73 -7.81 9.37 -14.47
C ALA A 73 -7.54 10.86 -14.27
N ALA A 74 -7.49 11.33 -13.02
CA ALA A 74 -7.23 12.73 -12.71
C ALA A 74 -5.82 13.17 -13.13
N GLY A 75 -4.81 12.32 -12.91
CA GLY A 75 -3.41 12.60 -13.26
C GLY A 75 -3.22 12.69 -14.76
N PHE A 76 -3.88 11.81 -15.52
CA PHE A 76 -3.86 11.84 -16.97
C PHE A 76 -4.55 13.11 -17.50
N LEU A 77 -5.75 13.43 -17.01
CA LEU A 77 -6.50 14.63 -17.43
C LEU A 77 -5.73 15.94 -17.16
N LEU A 78 -5.17 16.12 -15.96
CA LEU A 78 -4.39 17.32 -15.63
C LEU A 78 -2.97 17.31 -16.23
N GLY A 79 -2.43 16.12 -16.54
CA GLY A 79 -1.21 15.97 -17.33
C GLY A 79 -1.37 16.62 -18.71
N LEU A 80 -2.51 16.39 -19.37
CA LEU A 80 -2.84 16.93 -20.69
C LEU A 80 -3.14 18.43 -20.67
N MET A 81 -3.89 18.89 -19.67
CA MET A 81 -4.37 20.27 -19.60
C MET A 81 -3.40 21.19 -18.84
N ARG A 82 -2.33 21.64 -19.51
CA ARG A 82 -1.29 22.52 -18.94
C ARG A 82 -1.86 23.75 -18.20
N PHE A 83 -2.89 24.38 -18.75
CA PHE A 83 -3.55 25.52 -18.11
C PHE A 83 -4.26 25.12 -16.81
N ALA A 84 -5.15 24.12 -16.87
CA ALA A 84 -5.91 23.66 -15.71
C ALA A 84 -4.99 23.22 -14.57
N ASP A 85 -3.90 22.54 -14.89
CA ASP A 85 -2.94 22.13 -13.90
C ASP A 85 -2.17 23.29 -13.27
N ARG A 86 -1.71 24.28 -14.04
CA ARG A 86 -1.04 25.47 -13.46
C ARG A 86 -1.98 26.22 -12.53
N THR A 87 -3.26 26.31 -12.90
CA THR A 87 -4.30 26.95 -12.10
C THR A 87 -4.62 26.16 -10.82
N LEU A 88 -4.68 24.82 -10.91
CA LEU A 88 -5.01 23.95 -9.77
C LEU A 88 -3.80 23.59 -8.91
N ALA A 89 -2.57 23.81 -9.39
CA ALA A 89 -1.32 23.48 -8.71
C ALA A 89 -1.27 23.89 -7.23
N PRO A 90 -1.61 25.15 -6.83
CA PRO A 90 -1.58 25.52 -5.41
C PRO A 90 -2.58 24.74 -4.57
N PHE A 91 -3.76 24.44 -5.09
CA PHE A 91 -4.78 23.65 -4.39
C PHE A 91 -4.35 22.19 -4.24
N ILE A 92 -3.85 21.58 -5.33
CA ILE A 92 -3.35 20.19 -5.31
C ILE A 92 -2.18 20.07 -4.33
N ALA A 93 -1.27 21.04 -4.31
CA ALA A 93 -0.16 21.08 -3.35
C ALA A 93 -0.65 21.22 -1.91
N ALA A 94 -1.63 22.09 -1.65
CA ALA A 94 -2.24 22.26 -0.32
C ALA A 94 -2.89 20.96 0.17
N PHE A 95 -3.71 20.31 -0.66
CA PHE A 95 -4.32 19.02 -0.32
C PHE A 95 -3.28 17.90 -0.16
N TYR A 96 -2.22 17.91 -0.96
CA TYR A 96 -1.13 16.94 -0.82
C TYR A 96 -0.34 17.14 0.46
N GLY A 97 -0.17 18.38 0.93
CA GLY A 97 0.51 18.68 2.20
C GLY A 97 -0.24 18.20 3.44
N LEU A 98 -1.55 17.90 3.31
CA LEU A 98 -2.33 17.39 4.44
C LEU A 98 -1.84 15.98 4.87
N PRO A 99 -1.66 15.75 6.18
CA PRO A 99 -1.49 14.41 6.73
C PRO A 99 -2.77 13.62 6.48
N LYS A 100 -2.77 12.77 5.44
CA LYS A 100 -3.99 12.05 4.99
C LYS A 100 -4.57 11.18 6.10
N VAL A 101 -3.73 10.65 6.99
CA VAL A 101 -4.13 9.90 8.19
C VAL A 101 -5.04 10.73 9.12
N ALA A 102 -4.85 12.04 9.19
CA ALA A 102 -5.69 12.93 9.99
C ALA A 102 -7.11 13.09 9.44
N LEU A 103 -7.39 12.63 8.21
CA LEU A 103 -8.73 12.59 7.63
C LEU A 103 -9.56 11.39 8.11
N LEU A 104 -8.94 10.38 8.75
CA LEU A 104 -9.64 9.18 9.18
C LEU A 104 -10.83 9.46 10.11
N PRO A 105 -10.74 10.34 11.14
CA PRO A 105 -11.89 10.67 11.97
C PRO A 105 -13.06 11.26 11.17
N LEU A 106 -12.78 12.09 10.15
CA LEU A 106 -13.82 12.61 9.26
C LEU A 106 -14.48 11.49 8.48
N PHE A 107 -13.70 10.58 7.88
CA PHE A 107 -14.27 9.41 7.20
C PHE A 107 -15.09 8.52 8.13
N VAL A 108 -14.71 8.40 9.40
CA VAL A 108 -15.51 7.67 10.40
C VAL A 108 -16.82 8.40 10.71
N ILE A 109 -16.83 9.72 10.79
CA ILE A 109 -18.06 10.51 10.98
C ILE A 109 -19.01 10.32 9.79
N PHE A 110 -18.50 10.40 8.55
CA PHE A 110 -19.33 10.33 7.35
C PHE A 110 -19.75 8.90 6.96
N LEU A 111 -18.85 7.93 7.10
CA LEU A 111 -19.02 6.56 6.58
C LEU A 111 -19.20 5.52 7.69
N GLY A 112 -19.09 5.95 8.96
CA GLY A 112 -19.17 5.08 10.13
C GLY A 112 -17.87 4.32 10.43
N ILE A 113 -17.89 3.63 11.57
CA ILE A 113 -16.85 2.67 11.96
C ILE A 113 -17.05 1.40 11.14
N GLY A 114 -16.12 1.11 10.24
CA GLY A 114 -16.12 -0.13 9.48
C GLY A 114 -15.18 -0.08 8.29
N ILE A 115 -15.32 -1.01 7.35
CA ILE A 115 -14.44 -1.13 6.18
C ILE A 115 -14.47 0.14 5.32
N ALA A 116 -15.64 0.77 5.14
CA ALA A 116 -15.82 1.92 4.25
C ALA A 116 -14.92 3.12 4.59
N SER A 117 -14.79 3.48 5.87
CA SER A 117 -13.93 4.60 6.29
C SER A 117 -12.44 4.35 6.03
N LYS A 118 -11.99 3.09 6.11
CA LYS A 118 -10.59 2.72 5.85
C LYS A 118 -10.33 2.61 4.35
N VAL A 119 -11.30 2.06 3.59
CA VAL A 119 -11.27 2.06 2.12
C VAL A 119 -11.13 3.48 1.60
N ALA A 120 -11.90 4.45 2.13
CA ALA A 120 -11.79 5.85 1.75
C ALA A 120 -10.39 6.43 2.05
N LEU A 121 -9.84 6.14 3.23
CA LEU A 121 -8.50 6.59 3.59
C LEU A 121 -7.42 6.02 2.64
N VAL A 122 -7.46 4.71 2.38
CA VAL A 122 -6.55 4.03 1.44
C VAL A 122 -6.70 4.60 0.04
N ALA A 123 -7.94 4.78 -0.43
CA ALA A 123 -8.22 5.32 -1.75
C ALA A 123 -7.65 6.73 -1.93
N VAL A 124 -7.79 7.61 -0.95
CA VAL A 124 -7.21 8.96 -1.01
C VAL A 124 -5.69 8.91 -1.08
N VAL A 125 -5.03 8.10 -0.24
CA VAL A 125 -3.56 7.97 -0.28
C VAL A 125 -3.07 7.47 -1.64
N VAL A 126 -3.69 6.41 -2.16
CA VAL A 126 -3.34 5.82 -3.46
C VAL A 126 -3.65 6.77 -4.61
N ALA A 127 -4.80 7.46 -4.57
CA ALA A 127 -5.20 8.41 -5.61
C ALA A 127 -4.19 9.53 -5.78
N PHE A 128 -3.71 10.14 -4.68
CA PHE A 128 -2.69 11.19 -4.79
C PHE A 128 -1.37 10.66 -5.34
N LEU A 129 -0.94 9.47 -4.90
CA LEU A 129 0.32 8.90 -5.37
C LEU A 129 0.27 8.61 -6.89
N LEU A 130 -0.82 8.01 -7.38
CA LEU A 130 -0.96 7.75 -8.82
C LEU A 130 -1.26 8.99 -9.63
N PHE A 131 -1.95 9.97 -9.04
CA PHE A 131 -2.16 11.28 -9.66
C PHE A 131 -0.84 11.92 -10.06
N TYR A 132 0.11 12.04 -9.12
CA TYR A 132 1.41 12.66 -9.41
C TYR A 132 2.22 11.84 -10.40
N ASN A 133 2.38 10.52 -10.19
CA ASN A 133 3.14 9.67 -11.12
C ASN A 133 2.57 9.72 -12.54
N THR A 134 1.25 9.67 -12.70
CA THR A 134 0.60 9.71 -14.02
C THR A 134 0.74 11.08 -14.67
N ARG A 135 0.50 12.15 -13.89
CA ARG A 135 0.64 13.54 -14.37
C ARG A 135 2.06 13.81 -14.86
N ASP A 136 3.06 13.40 -14.08
CA ASP A 136 4.47 13.62 -14.42
C ASP A 136 4.86 12.79 -15.65
N GLY A 137 4.40 11.53 -15.74
CA GLY A 137 4.64 10.69 -16.91
C GLY A 137 4.01 11.23 -18.21
N VAL A 138 2.85 11.88 -18.14
CA VAL A 138 2.26 12.57 -19.31
C VAL A 138 3.06 13.82 -19.69
N ARG A 139 3.75 14.45 -18.75
CA ARG A 139 4.48 15.71 -18.95
C ARG A 139 5.92 15.55 -19.35
N ASP A 140 6.49 14.39 -19.06
CA ASP A 140 7.85 14.02 -19.44
C ASP A 140 8.01 13.88 -20.97
N ILE A 141 6.89 13.82 -21.69
CA ILE A 141 6.86 13.73 -23.16
C ILE A 141 7.22 15.08 -23.78
N ASP A 142 8.17 15.03 -24.70
CA ASP A 142 8.63 16.18 -25.46
C ASP A 142 7.48 16.84 -26.25
N PRO A 143 7.18 18.14 -26.01
CA PRO A 143 6.20 18.88 -26.80
C PRO A 143 6.51 18.89 -28.30
N ASP A 144 7.78 18.90 -28.68
CA ASP A 144 8.21 18.97 -30.09
C ASP A 144 7.86 17.68 -30.84
N LEU A 145 7.84 16.53 -30.14
CA LEU A 145 7.32 15.27 -30.68
C LEU A 145 5.82 15.38 -30.99
N ILE A 146 5.05 15.98 -30.08
CA ILE A 146 3.60 16.16 -30.25
C ILE A 146 3.32 17.10 -31.44
N ASP A 147 4.06 18.19 -31.56
CA ASP A 147 3.88 19.16 -32.63
C ASP A 147 4.31 18.59 -33.99
N SER A 148 5.39 17.81 -34.04
CA SER A 148 5.80 17.07 -35.24
C SER A 148 4.72 16.09 -35.73
N LEU A 149 4.08 15.36 -34.82
CA LEU A 149 2.99 14.45 -35.16
C LEU A 149 1.75 15.18 -35.68
N ARG A 150 1.45 16.37 -35.13
CA ARG A 150 0.36 17.22 -35.64
C ARG A 150 0.63 17.71 -37.05
N LEU A 151 1.88 18.09 -37.36
CA LEU A 151 2.28 18.49 -38.72
C LEU A 151 2.14 17.35 -39.73
N LEU A 152 2.35 16.10 -39.29
CA LEU A 152 2.14 14.89 -40.09
C LEU A 152 0.65 14.49 -40.21
N GLY A 153 -0.28 15.27 -39.67
CA GLY A 153 -1.71 15.04 -39.77
C GLY A 153 -2.30 14.12 -38.70
N ALA A 154 -1.56 13.78 -37.64
CA ALA A 154 -2.09 12.97 -36.56
C ALA A 154 -3.22 13.70 -35.81
N THR A 155 -4.34 13.02 -35.61
CA THR A 155 -5.47 13.56 -34.85
C THR A 155 -5.17 13.58 -33.34
N GLN A 156 -5.84 14.44 -32.57
CA GLN A 156 -5.66 14.51 -31.11
C GLN A 156 -5.91 13.14 -30.44
N PHE A 157 -6.90 12.38 -30.93
CA PHE A 157 -7.19 11.05 -30.42
C PHE A 157 -6.07 10.04 -30.70
N GLU A 158 -5.41 10.14 -31.85
CA GLU A 158 -4.26 9.30 -32.17
C GLU A 158 -3.05 9.63 -31.31
N ILE A 159 -2.78 10.92 -31.10
CA ILE A 159 -1.69 11.35 -30.21
C ILE A 159 -1.97 10.88 -28.78
N LEU A 160 -3.20 11.00 -28.30
CA LEU A 160 -3.64 10.51 -26.99
C LEU A 160 -3.43 9.00 -26.82
N ARG A 161 -3.98 8.21 -27.74
CA ARG A 161 -4.03 6.76 -27.61
C ARG A 161 -2.74 6.06 -28.00
N LYS A 162 -2.02 6.55 -29.01
CA LYS A 162 -0.83 5.90 -29.58
C LYS A 162 0.49 6.45 -29.02
N VAL A 163 0.48 7.63 -28.38
CA VAL A 163 1.71 8.28 -27.90
C VAL A 163 1.62 8.61 -26.41
N LEU A 164 0.69 9.46 -25.99
CA LEU A 164 0.59 9.93 -24.60
C LEU A 164 0.30 8.79 -23.62
N PHE A 165 -0.72 7.98 -23.89
CA PHE A 165 -1.08 6.88 -22.99
C PHE A 165 0.03 5.82 -22.90
N PRO A 166 0.59 5.29 -24.02
CA PRO A 166 1.71 4.35 -23.95
C PRO A 166 2.97 4.90 -23.28
N ALA A 167 3.31 6.17 -23.51
CA ALA A 167 4.48 6.80 -22.89
C ALA A 167 4.30 7.04 -21.38
N ALA A 168 3.06 7.25 -20.91
CA ALA A 168 2.77 7.37 -19.49
C ALA A 168 2.69 6.01 -18.75
N LEU A 169 2.52 4.89 -19.47
CA LEU A 169 2.38 3.56 -18.84
C LEU A 169 3.54 3.19 -17.90
N PRO A 170 4.83 3.37 -18.24
CA PRO A 170 5.93 3.05 -17.33
C PRO A 170 5.85 3.80 -15.99
N TRP A 171 5.41 5.07 -16.03
CA TRP A 171 5.21 5.90 -14.85
C TRP A 171 4.00 5.44 -14.03
N ILE A 172 2.89 5.11 -14.69
CA ILE A 172 1.69 4.54 -14.05
C ILE A 172 2.05 3.22 -13.35
N TYR A 173 2.78 2.32 -14.01
CA TYR A 173 3.19 1.04 -13.42
C TYR A 173 4.12 1.22 -12.22
N THR A 174 5.07 2.15 -12.32
CA THR A 174 5.96 2.49 -11.20
C THR A 174 5.15 3.02 -10.02
N GLY A 175 4.21 3.94 -10.28
CA GLY A 175 3.29 4.46 -9.29
C GLY A 175 2.44 3.37 -8.63
N LEU A 176 1.85 2.47 -9.43
CA LEU A 176 1.03 1.34 -8.96
C LEU A 176 1.84 0.46 -8.00
N ARG A 177 3.05 0.07 -8.39
CA ARG A 177 3.95 -0.74 -7.56
C ARG A 177 4.24 -0.09 -6.21
N VAL A 178 4.60 1.20 -6.21
CA VAL A 178 4.88 1.96 -4.98
C VAL A 178 3.61 2.09 -4.13
N ALA A 179 2.46 2.32 -4.76
CA ALA A 179 1.19 2.53 -4.08
C ALA A 179 0.70 1.34 -3.28
N VAL A 180 1.12 0.11 -3.59
CA VAL A 180 0.76 -1.07 -2.81
C VAL A 180 1.34 -0.99 -1.40
N GLY A 181 2.61 -0.59 -1.25
CA GLY A 181 3.23 -0.45 0.08
C GLY A 181 2.54 0.61 0.93
N TYR A 182 2.17 1.73 0.31
CA TYR A 182 1.40 2.79 0.95
C TYR A 182 -0.03 2.34 1.30
N ALA A 183 -0.69 1.59 0.42
CA ALA A 183 -2.02 1.04 0.67
C ALA A 183 -2.00 0.11 1.88
N LEU A 184 -1.05 -0.83 1.93
CA LEU A 184 -0.89 -1.75 3.06
C LEU A 184 -0.66 -1.00 4.37
N THR A 185 0.31 -0.08 4.39
CA THR A 185 0.60 0.73 5.59
C THR A 185 -0.62 1.52 6.05
N THR A 186 -1.34 2.14 5.09
CA THR A 186 -2.53 2.93 5.37
C THR A 186 -3.70 2.09 5.86
N THR A 187 -3.90 0.89 5.31
CA THR A 187 -4.91 -0.07 5.78
C THR A 187 -4.66 -0.41 7.25
N VAL A 188 -3.43 -0.77 7.61
CA VAL A 188 -3.08 -1.13 8.99
C VAL A 188 -3.27 0.04 9.94
N VAL A 189 -2.82 1.24 9.55
CA VAL A 189 -3.03 2.46 10.34
C VAL A 189 -4.52 2.74 10.55
N GLY A 190 -5.33 2.62 9.49
CA GLY A 190 -6.78 2.78 9.57
C GLY A 190 -7.46 1.74 10.47
N GLU A 191 -6.93 0.51 10.48
CA GLU A 191 -7.42 -0.56 11.33
C GLU A 191 -7.07 -0.38 12.80
N VAL A 192 -5.83 0.05 13.10
CA VAL A 192 -5.38 0.35 14.46
C VAL A 192 -6.22 1.47 15.07
N LEU A 193 -6.51 2.53 14.30
CA LEU A 193 -7.15 3.72 14.85
C LEU A 193 -8.66 3.59 15.04
N SER A 194 -9.36 2.77 14.24
CA SER A 194 -10.83 2.75 14.27
C SER A 194 -11.45 1.48 13.69
N SER A 195 -10.97 0.28 14.02
CA SER A 195 -11.57 -0.96 13.52
C SER A 195 -11.91 -1.93 14.63
N ASN A 196 -12.84 -2.85 14.33
CA ASN A 196 -13.19 -4.01 15.15
C ASN A 196 -12.76 -5.33 14.51
N ARG A 197 -12.13 -5.26 13.33
CA ARG A 197 -11.59 -6.40 12.55
C ARG A 197 -10.35 -5.95 11.75
N GLY A 198 -9.61 -6.90 11.19
CA GLY A 198 -8.33 -6.62 10.51
C GLY A 198 -7.10 -6.94 11.38
N ILE A 199 -5.94 -6.98 10.74
CA ILE A 199 -4.65 -7.26 11.38
C ILE A 199 -4.23 -6.09 12.28
N GLY A 200 -4.47 -4.84 11.87
CA GLY A 200 -4.22 -3.67 12.70
C GLY A 200 -5.04 -3.67 13.99
N TYR A 201 -6.27 -4.19 13.93
CA TYR A 201 -7.09 -4.41 15.14
C TYR A 201 -6.51 -5.50 16.05
N LEU A 202 -5.92 -6.58 15.51
CA LEU A 202 -5.23 -7.59 16.34
C LEU A 202 -4.04 -6.99 17.09
N ILE A 203 -3.31 -6.07 16.45
CA ILE A 203 -2.20 -5.31 17.08
C ILE A 203 -2.76 -4.48 18.24
N GLU A 204 -3.76 -3.63 17.97
CA GLU A 204 -4.31 -2.70 18.95
C GLU A 204 -4.98 -3.43 20.12
N SER A 205 -5.85 -4.40 19.84
CA SER A 205 -6.58 -5.15 20.87
C SER A 205 -5.67 -6.07 21.72
N SER A 206 -4.54 -6.53 21.17
CA SER A 206 -3.54 -7.27 21.95
C SER A 206 -2.72 -6.33 22.81
N ALA A 207 -2.35 -5.15 22.28
CA ALA A 207 -1.65 -4.11 23.04
C ALA A 207 -2.49 -3.61 24.22
N GLY A 208 -3.79 -3.35 24.00
CA GLY A 208 -4.73 -2.92 25.06
C GLY A 208 -4.93 -3.97 26.16
N ARG A 209 -4.66 -5.25 25.89
CA ARG A 209 -4.67 -6.34 26.88
C ARG A 209 -3.30 -6.66 27.47
N PHE A 210 -2.29 -5.83 27.18
CA PHE A 210 -0.88 -6.08 27.53
C PHE A 210 -0.37 -7.46 27.06
N ASN A 211 -0.96 -8.00 25.99
CA ASN A 211 -0.56 -9.27 25.41
C ASN A 211 0.48 -9.02 24.30
N SER A 212 1.75 -8.93 24.70
CA SER A 212 2.84 -8.72 23.75
C SER A 212 3.02 -9.88 22.76
N ALA A 213 2.73 -11.12 23.16
CA ALA A 213 2.74 -12.26 22.23
C ALA A 213 1.75 -12.05 21.08
N GLY A 214 0.54 -11.57 21.39
CA GLY A 214 -0.47 -11.19 20.40
C GLY A 214 -0.03 -10.03 19.50
N VAL A 215 0.58 -8.98 20.06
CA VAL A 215 1.09 -7.85 19.27
C VAL A 215 2.13 -8.33 18.25
N PHE A 216 3.15 -9.06 18.71
CA PHE A 216 4.19 -9.58 17.82
C PHE A 216 3.65 -10.62 16.83
N ALA A 217 2.70 -11.47 17.24
CA ALA A 217 2.03 -12.41 16.34
C ALA A 217 1.31 -11.69 15.19
N ALA A 218 0.57 -10.63 15.49
CA ALA A 218 -0.11 -9.83 14.47
C ALA A 218 0.88 -9.12 13.53
N VAL A 219 2.00 -8.61 14.05
CA VAL A 219 3.09 -8.04 13.25
C VAL A 219 3.73 -9.08 12.33
N VAL A 220 3.99 -10.30 12.82
CA VAL A 220 4.53 -11.40 11.99
C VAL A 220 3.56 -11.75 10.86
N VAL A 221 2.28 -11.88 11.16
CA VAL A 221 1.23 -12.10 10.15
C VAL A 221 1.22 -10.97 9.11
N LEU A 222 1.35 -9.72 9.55
CA LEU A 222 1.44 -8.56 8.67
C LEU A 222 2.65 -8.64 7.72
N VAL A 223 3.82 -8.98 8.26
CA VAL A 223 5.05 -9.14 7.46
C VAL A 223 4.88 -10.25 6.43
N VAL A 224 4.34 -11.40 6.82
CA VAL A 224 4.05 -12.51 5.90
C VAL A 224 3.07 -12.07 4.81
N LEU A 225 1.99 -11.37 5.16
CA LEU A 225 1.03 -10.87 4.18
C LEU A 225 1.67 -9.87 3.22
N SER A 226 2.49 -8.94 3.73
CA SER A 226 3.23 -7.97 2.91
C SER A 226 4.17 -8.68 1.94
N LEU A 227 4.91 -9.69 2.39
CA LEU A 227 5.81 -10.46 1.54
C LEU A 227 5.04 -11.19 0.44
N ILE A 228 3.89 -11.78 0.76
CA ILE A 228 3.03 -12.46 -0.23
C ILE A 228 2.55 -11.44 -1.28
N ILE A 229 2.03 -10.29 -0.86
CA ILE A 229 1.53 -9.24 -1.77
C ILE A 229 2.67 -8.70 -2.66
N THR A 230 3.84 -8.40 -2.09
CA THR A 230 4.97 -7.91 -2.88
C THR A 230 5.50 -8.97 -3.84
N ALA A 231 5.53 -10.24 -3.43
CA ALA A 231 5.96 -11.34 -4.29
C ALA A 231 5.00 -11.61 -5.45
N THR A 232 3.69 -11.54 -5.23
CA THR A 232 2.69 -11.71 -6.30
C THR A 232 2.81 -10.59 -7.33
N LEU A 233 2.94 -9.34 -6.89
CA LEU A 233 3.13 -8.19 -7.78
C LEU A 233 4.42 -8.27 -8.59
N SER A 234 5.52 -8.64 -7.95
CA SER A 234 6.82 -8.80 -8.64
C SER A 234 6.75 -9.86 -9.73
N ARG A 235 6.01 -10.95 -9.52
CA ARG A 235 5.78 -11.99 -10.54
C ARG A 235 4.92 -11.48 -11.70
N MET A 236 3.90 -10.65 -11.42
CA MET A 236 3.08 -10.03 -12.45
C MET A 236 3.89 -9.05 -13.32
N GLU A 237 4.81 -8.29 -12.72
CA GLU A 237 5.68 -7.34 -13.42
C GLU A 237 6.66 -8.03 -14.40
N LEU A 238 7.27 -9.14 -13.99
CA LEU A 238 8.21 -9.89 -14.84
C LEU A 238 7.57 -10.47 -16.10
N SER A 239 6.26 -10.74 -16.08
CA SER A 239 5.51 -11.14 -17.28
C SER A 239 5.30 -9.98 -18.24
N SER A 240 5.15 -8.76 -17.72
CA SER A 240 4.92 -7.54 -18.53
C SER A 240 6.22 -6.95 -19.08
N SER A 241 7.35 -7.14 -18.40
CA SER A 241 8.67 -6.68 -18.86
C SER A 241 9.18 -7.36 -20.14
N ARG A 242 8.51 -8.41 -20.65
CA ARG A 242 8.77 -8.93 -22.00
C ARG A 242 8.46 -7.93 -23.13
N TRP A 243 7.76 -6.84 -22.83
CA TRP A 243 7.42 -5.77 -23.77
C TRP A 243 8.34 -4.54 -23.64
N ARG A 244 9.37 -4.62 -22.79
CA ARG A 244 10.39 -3.57 -22.58
C ARG A 244 11.66 -3.79 -23.42
N MET A 245 11.64 -4.71 -24.38
CA MET A 245 12.70 -4.93 -25.37
C MET A 245 12.12 -4.83 -26.78
#